data_AF-A0A5Y3I9A0-F1
#
_entry.id   AF-A0A5Y3I9A0-F1
#
_cell.length_a   1.000
_cell.length_b   1.000
_cell.length_c   1.000
_cell.angle_alpha   90.00
_cell.angle_beta   90.00
_cell.angle_gamma   90.00
#
_symmetry.space_group_name_H-M   'P 1'
#
loop_
_entity.id
_entity.type
_entity.pdbx_description
1 polymer ?
#
loop_
_entity_poly.entity_id
_entity_poly.type
_entity_poly.pdbx_seq_one_letter_code
_entity_poly.pdbx_strand_id
1 'polypeptide(L)'
;MRKIKLDNDDLIQYLNTIKALKKYPTMSEYRDEYRRLRTNGSPLIEAKEFKSAHTNLLRLDRKKKSLLETFIEELNPISHASALASKSLEKVQESMLYRKTLLEKTPDELFALVIKQRTEAALEFQRSVEQSLEQLSDISSDFNASATKRRKFSI
;
A
#
# COMPACT_ATOMS: atom_id res chain seq x y z
N MET A 1 17.24 2.68 5.98
CA MET A 1 16.57 2.12 4.78
C MET A 1 15.07 2.24 4.99
N ARG A 2 14.30 2.69 4.00
CA ARG A 2 12.83 2.66 4.10
C ARG A 2 12.41 1.19 4.31
N LYS A 3 11.40 0.95 5.16
CA LYS A 3 10.90 -0.43 5.34
C LYS A 3 10.37 -0.92 4.01
N ILE A 4 11.00 -1.96 3.46
CA ILE A 4 10.57 -2.58 2.21
C ILE A 4 9.36 -3.45 2.54
N LYS A 5 8.25 -3.20 1.85
CA LYS A 5 7.10 -4.11 1.83
C LYS A 5 7.48 -5.38 1.09
N LEU A 6 7.33 -6.52 1.75
CA LEU A 6 7.63 -7.84 1.16
C LEU A 6 6.46 -8.38 0.32
N ASP A 7 5.25 -7.89 0.60
CA ASP A 7 4.02 -8.24 -0.13
C ASP A 7 3.36 -7.00 -0.76
N ASN A 8 2.53 -7.26 -1.77
CA ASN A 8 1.72 -6.25 -2.45
C ASN A 8 0.23 -6.63 -2.43
N ASP A 9 -0.18 -7.44 -1.45
CA ASP A 9 -1.54 -7.96 -1.34
C ASP A 9 -2.57 -6.83 -1.18
N ASP A 10 -2.21 -5.76 -0.51
CA ASP A 10 -3.02 -4.57 -0.36
C ASP A 10 -3.29 -3.84 -1.69
N LEU A 11 -2.28 -3.72 -2.56
CA LEU A 11 -2.44 -3.16 -3.91
C LEU A 11 -3.35 -4.03 -4.76
N ILE A 12 -3.18 -5.36 -4.69
CA ILE A 12 -4.05 -6.32 -5.39
C ILE A 12 -5.49 -6.23 -4.86
N GLN A 13 -5.65 -6.17 -3.53
CA GLN A 13 -6.96 -6.00 -2.89
C GLN A 13 -7.62 -4.69 -3.27
N TYR A 14 -6.86 -3.60 -3.39
CA TYR A 14 -7.38 -2.31 -3.85
C TYR A 14 -7.91 -2.42 -5.28
N LEU A 15 -7.12 -2.95 -6.21
CA LEU A 15 -7.55 -3.15 -7.60
C LEU A 15 -8.80 -4.03 -7.70
N ASN A 16 -8.84 -5.12 -6.95
CA ASN A 16 -10.01 -6.01 -6.92
C ASN A 16 -11.24 -5.31 -6.34
N THR A 17 -11.06 -4.47 -5.32
CA THR A 17 -12.14 -3.67 -4.73
C THR A 17 -12.68 -2.64 -5.72
N ILE A 18 -11.80 -1.94 -6.45
CA ILE A 18 -12.21 -0.99 -7.50
C ILE A 18 -12.95 -1.71 -8.63
N LYS A 19 -12.42 -2.86 -9.09
CA LYS A 19 -13.10 -3.69 -10.11
C LYS A 19 -14.48 -4.15 -9.66
N ALA A 20 -14.63 -4.53 -8.38
CA ALA A 20 -15.91 -4.91 -7.82
C ALA A 20 -16.88 -3.73 -7.70
N LEU A 21 -16.40 -2.54 -7.28
CA LEU A 21 -17.19 -1.33 -7.19
C LEU A 21 -17.76 -0.88 -8.55
N LYS A 22 -17.01 -1.07 -9.65
CA LYS A 22 -17.49 -0.79 -11.01
C LYS A 22 -18.71 -1.60 -11.44
N LYS A 23 -19.02 -2.71 -10.75
CA LYS A 23 -20.22 -3.53 -11.03
C LYS A 23 -21.49 -2.97 -10.39
N TYR A 24 -21.35 -2.03 -9.46
CA TYR A 24 -22.46 -1.42 -8.75
C TYR A 24 -22.67 0.02 -9.26
N PRO A 25 -23.90 0.55 -9.18
CA PRO A 25 -24.13 1.97 -9.33
C PRO A 25 -23.39 2.75 -8.25
N THR A 26 -23.14 4.03 -8.51
CA THR A 26 -22.55 4.91 -7.50
C THR A 26 -23.44 5.02 -6.26
N MET A 27 -22.85 5.41 -5.12
CA MET A 27 -23.60 5.56 -3.87
C MET A 27 -24.76 6.57 -4.00
N SER A 28 -24.62 7.58 -4.87
CA SER A 28 -25.69 8.55 -5.15
C SER A 28 -26.82 7.92 -5.94
N GLU A 29 -26.50 7.27 -7.07
CA GLU A 29 -27.49 6.59 -7.92
C GLU A 29 -28.25 5.52 -7.14
N TYR A 30 -27.55 4.74 -6.30
CA TYR A 30 -28.18 3.78 -5.41
C TYR A 30 -29.20 4.44 -4.46
N ARG A 31 -28.88 5.61 -3.89
CA ARG A 31 -29.80 6.31 -2.97
C ARG A 31 -31.07 6.77 -3.70
N ASP A 32 -30.92 7.23 -4.93
CA ASP A 32 -32.04 7.67 -5.74
C ASP A 32 -32.93 6.49 -6.17
N GLU A 33 -32.33 5.37 -6.58
CA GLU A 33 -33.07 4.14 -6.87
C GLU A 33 -33.78 3.60 -5.63
N TYR A 34 -33.14 3.60 -4.46
CA TYR A 34 -33.77 3.19 -3.21
C TYR A 34 -35.02 4.00 -2.89
N ARG A 35 -34.92 5.33 -3.08
CA ARG A 35 -36.03 6.25 -2.84
C ARG A 35 -37.20 5.91 -3.77
N ARG A 36 -36.93 5.68 -5.05
CA ARG A 36 -37.96 5.27 -6.04
C ARG A 36 -38.62 3.93 -5.67
N LEU A 37 -37.83 2.93 -5.31
CA LEU A 37 -38.34 1.60 -4.92
C LEU A 37 -39.28 1.67 -3.72
N ARG A 38 -38.99 2.56 -2.76
CA ARG A 38 -39.83 2.78 -1.58
C ARG A 38 -41.10 3.57 -1.89
N THR A 39 -41.02 4.55 -2.79
CA THR A 39 -42.18 5.37 -3.20
C THR A 39 -43.18 4.55 -4.04
N ASN A 40 -42.69 3.68 -4.91
CA ASN A 40 -43.54 2.94 -5.85
C ASN A 40 -44.12 1.63 -5.27
N GLY A 41 -43.79 1.27 -4.03
CA GLY A 41 -44.32 0.05 -3.39
C GLY A 41 -43.78 -1.24 -4.01
N SER A 42 -42.46 -1.40 -4.05
CA SER A 42 -41.82 -2.57 -4.68
C SER A 42 -42.12 -3.89 -3.96
N PRO A 43 -42.18 -5.02 -4.68
CA PRO A 43 -42.25 -6.35 -4.09
C PRO A 43 -41.17 -6.58 -3.02
N LEU A 44 -41.52 -7.29 -1.94
CA LEU A 44 -40.63 -7.53 -0.80
C LEU A 44 -39.29 -8.20 -1.19
N ILE A 45 -39.33 -9.04 -2.24
CA ILE A 45 -38.17 -9.76 -2.77
C ILE A 45 -37.16 -8.78 -3.37
N GLU A 46 -37.62 -7.88 -4.24
CA GLU A 46 -36.77 -6.85 -4.87
C GLU A 46 -36.17 -5.90 -3.83
N ALA A 47 -36.97 -5.49 -2.84
CA ALA A 47 -36.49 -4.67 -1.73
C ALA A 47 -35.38 -5.38 -0.92
N LYS A 48 -35.48 -6.70 -0.74
CA LYS A 48 -34.49 -7.50 -0.02
C LYS A 48 -33.19 -7.66 -0.81
N GLU A 49 -33.28 -7.92 -2.11
CA GLU A 49 -32.11 -8.00 -3.01
C GLU A 49 -31.38 -6.66 -3.10
N PHE A 50 -32.14 -5.57 -3.23
CA PHE A 50 -31.59 -4.23 -3.29
C PHE A 50 -30.85 -3.85 -1.99
N LYS A 51 -31.42 -4.19 -0.82
CA LYS A 51 -30.75 -4.03 0.48
C LYS A 51 -29.48 -4.88 0.60
N SER A 52 -29.46 -6.09 0.03
CA SER A 52 -28.27 -6.94 -0.01
C SER A 52 -27.17 -6.28 -0.85
N ALA A 53 -27.51 -5.81 -2.05
CA ALA A 53 -26.60 -5.10 -2.93
C ALA A 53 -26.01 -3.85 -2.26
N HIS A 54 -26.83 -3.11 -1.50
CA HIS A 54 -26.35 -1.97 -0.69
C HIS A 54 -25.28 -2.33 0.31
N THR A 55 -25.52 -3.42 1.03
CA THR A 55 -24.63 -3.87 2.11
C THR A 55 -23.28 -4.23 1.51
N ASN A 56 -23.29 -4.87 0.33
CA ASN A 56 -22.07 -5.14 -0.43
C ASN A 56 -21.38 -3.86 -0.93
N LEU A 57 -22.13 -2.91 -1.50
CA LEU A 57 -21.59 -1.62 -1.95
C LEU A 57 -20.93 -0.85 -0.79
N LEU A 58 -21.59 -0.73 0.36
CA LEU A 58 -21.06 -0.10 1.56
C LEU A 58 -19.80 -0.80 2.07
N ARG A 59 -19.80 -2.14 2.07
CA ARG A 59 -18.64 -2.93 2.49
C ARG A 59 -17.43 -2.65 1.60
N LEU A 60 -17.63 -2.61 0.28
CA LEU A 60 -16.58 -2.32 -0.69
C LEU A 60 -16.08 -0.88 -0.58
N ASP A 61 -16.97 0.10 -0.40
CA ASP A 61 -16.59 1.51 -0.21
C ASP A 61 -15.75 1.71 1.08
N ARG A 62 -16.18 1.10 2.18
CA ARG A 62 -15.40 1.10 3.43
C ARG A 62 -14.03 0.45 3.25
N LYS A 63 -13.97 -0.69 2.54
CA LYS A 63 -12.70 -1.37 2.25
C LYS A 63 -11.78 -0.48 1.41
N LYS A 64 -12.31 0.17 0.36
CA LYS A 64 -11.55 1.13 -0.45
C LYS A 64 -10.97 2.25 0.43
N LYS A 65 -11.79 2.89 1.27
CA LYS A 65 -11.36 3.97 2.16
C LYS A 65 -10.28 3.51 3.14
N SER A 66 -10.45 2.33 3.74
CA SER A 66 -9.45 1.76 4.64
C SER A 66 -8.10 1.51 3.96
N LEU A 67 -8.10 1.01 2.72
CA LEU A 67 -6.87 0.78 1.96
C LEU A 67 -6.18 2.10 1.60
N LEU A 68 -6.94 3.11 1.18
CA LEU A 68 -6.39 4.45 0.91
C LEU A 68 -5.77 5.08 2.15
N GLU A 69 -6.39 4.90 3.31
CA GLU A 69 -5.85 5.37 4.59
C GLU A 69 -4.49 4.72 4.89
N THR A 70 -4.38 3.40 4.71
CA THR A 70 -3.10 2.68 4.85
C THR A 70 -2.04 3.19 3.86
N PHE A 71 -2.44 3.50 2.62
CA PHE A 71 -1.53 4.08 1.64
C PHE A 71 -1.05 5.46 2.05
N ILE A 72 -1.92 6.31 2.60
CA ILE A 72 -1.53 7.64 3.11
C ILE A 72 -0.52 7.51 4.26
N GLU A 73 -0.72 6.55 5.15
CA GLU A 73 0.22 6.27 6.24
C GLU A 73 1.60 5.80 5.74
N GLU A 74 1.63 4.99 4.68
CA GLU A 74 2.88 4.50 4.06
C GLU A 74 3.62 5.58 3.27
N LEU A 75 2.88 6.40 2.53
CA LEU A 75 3.42 7.51 1.75
C LEU A 75 3.96 8.64 2.64
N ASN A 76 3.49 8.76 3.88
CA ASN A 76 3.95 9.78 4.80
C ASN A 76 5.38 9.46 5.27
N PRO A 77 6.38 10.31 4.97
CA PRO A 77 7.77 10.07 5.36
C PRO A 77 7.95 10.00 6.87
N ILE A 78 7.06 10.67 7.62
CA ILE A 78 7.07 10.68 9.07
C ILE A 78 5.79 10.01 9.56
N SER A 79 5.91 8.74 9.97
CA SER A 79 4.81 8.02 10.61
C SER A 79 4.32 8.83 11.82
N HIS A 80 3.01 9.11 11.86
CA HIS A 80 2.40 9.88 12.95
C HIS A 80 2.68 9.26 14.32
N ALA A 81 2.65 7.92 14.42
CA ALA A 81 3.00 7.22 15.65
C ALA A 81 4.47 7.45 16.06
N SER A 82 5.39 7.44 15.09
CA SER A 82 6.80 7.75 15.34
C SER A 82 7.02 9.22 15.72
N ALA A 83 6.27 10.14 15.11
CA ALA A 83 6.30 11.56 15.46
C ALA A 83 5.85 11.79 16.90
N LEU A 84 4.72 11.20 17.29
CA LEU A 84 4.21 11.26 18.66
C LEU A 84 5.21 10.67 19.67
N ALA A 85 5.78 9.51 19.37
CA ALA A 85 6.76 8.85 20.23
C ALA A 85 8.04 9.70 20.40
N SER A 86 8.40 10.50 19.38
CA SER A 86 9.59 11.36 19.44
C SER A 86 9.45 12.56 20.37
N LYS A 87 8.24 12.85 20.89
CA LYS A 87 7.93 14.02 21.73
C LYS A 87 8.35 15.36 21.11
N SER A 88 8.54 15.40 19.78
CA SER A 88 8.88 16.61 19.03
C SER A 88 7.62 17.18 18.39
N LEU A 89 7.25 18.40 18.79
CA LEU A 89 6.11 19.10 18.20
C LEU A 89 6.31 19.35 16.71
N GLU A 90 7.54 19.70 16.31
CA GLU A 90 7.91 19.94 14.91
C GLU A 90 7.65 18.70 14.04
N LYS A 91 8.12 17.52 14.46
CA LYS A 91 7.89 16.27 13.72
C LYS A 91 6.41 15.90 13.60
N VAL A 92 5.63 16.20 14.64
CA VAL A 92 4.17 15.99 14.62
C VAL A 92 3.51 16.95 13.64
N GLN A 93 3.88 18.23 13.64
CA GLN A 93 3.40 19.22 12.68
C GLN A 93 3.76 18.86 11.25
N GLU A 94 5.00 18.43 11.02
CA GLU A 94 5.49 18.02 9.71
C GLU A 94 4.74 16.77 9.19
N SER A 95 4.56 15.75 10.04
CA SER A 95 3.74 14.57 9.73
C SER A 95 2.30 14.94 9.34
N MET A 96 1.69 15.88 10.06
CA MET A 96 0.33 16.38 9.75
C MET A 96 0.29 17.15 8.43
N LEU A 97 1.32 17.93 8.11
CA LEU A 97 1.38 18.69 6.86
C LEU A 97 1.47 17.74 5.65
N TYR A 98 2.36 16.75 5.69
CA TYR A 98 2.43 15.73 4.64
C TYR A 98 1.13 14.94 4.50
N ARG A 99 0.48 14.60 5.62
CA ARG A 99 -0.81 13.91 5.56
C ARG A 99 -1.88 14.75 4.86
N LYS A 100 -1.93 16.07 5.11
CA LYS A 100 -2.87 16.97 4.43
C LYS A 100 -2.65 17.01 2.92
N THR A 101 -1.41 17.14 2.48
CA THR A 101 -1.10 17.15 1.03
C THR A 101 -1.42 15.83 0.35
N LEU A 102 -1.32 14.70 1.06
CA LEU A 102 -1.76 13.40 0.56
C LEU A 102 -3.28 13.27 0.51
N LEU A 103 -4.02 13.84 1.47
CA LEU A 103 -5.49 13.83 1.46
C LEU A 103 -6.10 14.64 0.31
N GLU A 104 -5.37 15.63 -0.22
CA GLU A 104 -5.78 16.41 -1.39
C GLU A 104 -5.63 15.64 -2.71
N LYS A 105 -4.87 14.54 -2.72
CA LYS A 105 -4.63 13.73 -3.91
C LYS A 105 -5.82 12.85 -4.25
N THR A 106 -5.99 12.59 -5.53
CA THR A 106 -6.98 11.62 -5.98
C THR A 106 -6.58 10.19 -5.57
N PRO A 107 -7.54 9.26 -5.45
CA PRO A 107 -7.23 7.86 -5.15
C PRO A 107 -6.25 7.21 -6.13
N ASP A 108 -6.31 7.60 -7.41
CA ASP A 108 -5.45 7.06 -8.46
C ASP A 108 -4.02 7.62 -8.35
N GLU A 109 -3.88 8.90 -8.01
CA GLU A 109 -2.58 9.50 -7.70
C GLU A 109 -1.94 8.86 -6.47
N LEU A 110 -2.71 8.66 -5.38
CA LEU A 110 -2.20 7.97 -4.19
C LEU A 110 -1.72 6.58 -4.54
N PHE A 111 -2.50 5.82 -5.30
CA PHE A 111 -2.13 4.47 -5.73
C PHE A 111 -0.86 4.47 -6.58
N ALA A 112 -0.73 5.40 -7.53
CA ALA A 112 0.47 5.53 -8.35
C ALA A 112 1.71 5.89 -7.54
N LEU A 113 1.58 6.77 -6.54
CA LEU A 113 2.68 7.13 -5.64
C LEU A 113 3.15 5.93 -4.81
N VAL A 114 2.25 5.09 -4.32
CA VAL A 114 2.62 3.89 -3.54
C VAL A 114 3.40 2.92 -4.42
N ILE A 115 2.91 2.66 -5.65
CA ILE A 115 3.62 1.81 -6.61
C ILE A 115 5.02 2.36 -6.86
N LYS A 116 5.14 3.67 -7.10
CA LYS A 116 6.44 4.32 -7.33
C LYS A 116 7.37 4.15 -6.12
N GLN A 117 6.92 4.48 -4.92
CA GLN A 117 7.71 4.36 -3.69
C GLN A 117 8.19 2.93 -3.44
N ARG A 118 7.32 1.93 -3.61
CA ARG A 118 7.69 0.52 -3.44
C ARG A 118 8.64 0.02 -4.52
N THR A 119 8.45 0.45 -5.76
CA THR A 119 9.36 0.11 -6.87
C THR A 119 10.76 0.68 -6.63
N GLU A 120 10.84 1.94 -6.23
CA GLU A 120 12.11 2.59 -5.85
C GLU A 120 12.79 1.84 -4.69
N ALA A 121 12.05 1.52 -3.62
CA ALA A 121 12.59 0.79 -2.48
C ALA A 121 13.07 -0.62 -2.85
N ALA A 122 12.36 -1.32 -3.74
CA ALA A 122 12.75 -2.63 -4.23
C ALA A 122 14.01 -2.58 -5.09
N LEU A 123 14.15 -1.57 -5.95
CA LEU A 123 15.36 -1.36 -6.76
C LEU A 123 16.57 -0.99 -5.89
N GLU A 124 16.39 -0.13 -4.88
CA GLU A 124 17.45 0.17 -3.89
C GLU A 124 17.88 -1.10 -3.14
N PHE A 125 16.91 -1.94 -2.75
CA PHE A 125 17.20 -3.21 -2.09
C PHE A 125 17.96 -4.18 -2.99
N GLN A 126 17.52 -4.33 -4.24
CA GLN A 126 18.20 -5.17 -5.23
C GLN A 126 19.66 -4.76 -5.39
N ARG A 127 19.93 -3.46 -5.59
CA ARG A 127 21.31 -2.94 -5.69
C ARG A 127 22.13 -3.24 -4.45
N SER A 128 21.54 -3.11 -3.25
CA SER A 128 22.19 -3.45 -1.99
C SER A 128 22.54 -4.93 -1.89
N VAL A 129 21.68 -5.82 -2.38
CA VAL A 129 21.93 -7.28 -2.41
C VAL A 129 23.03 -7.60 -3.42
N GLU A 130 22.97 -7.04 -4.62
CA GLU A 130 24.00 -7.21 -5.67
C GLU A 130 25.38 -6.78 -5.17
N GLN A 131 25.48 -5.60 -4.54
CA GLN A 131 26.72 -5.11 -3.96
C GLN A 131 27.25 -6.04 -2.84
N SER A 132 26.35 -6.57 -2.02
CA SER A 132 26.73 -7.49 -0.94
C SER A 132 27.24 -8.83 -1.49
N LEU A 133 26.65 -9.32 -2.58
CA LEU A 133 27.11 -10.54 -3.26
C LEU A 133 28.47 -10.35 -3.92
N GLU A 134 28.73 -9.19 -4.52
CA GLU A 134 30.04 -8.82 -5.07
C GLU A 134 31.11 -8.83 -3.97
N GLN A 135 30.84 -8.17 -2.85
CA GLN A 135 31.73 -8.17 -1.69
C GLN A 135 32.03 -9.59 -1.17
N LEU A 136 31.00 -10.44 -1.08
CA LEU A 136 31.18 -11.83 -0.65
C LEU A 136 31.98 -12.66 -1.65
N SER A 137 31.82 -12.40 -2.95
CA SER A 137 32.61 -13.03 -4.01
C SER A 137 34.09 -12.66 -3.90
N ASP A 138 34.40 -11.39 -3.69
CA ASP A 138 35.77 -10.90 -3.50
C ASP A 138 36.43 -11.53 -2.27
N ILE A 139 35.72 -11.54 -1.14
CA ILE A 139 36.17 -12.19 0.11
C ILE A 139 36.46 -13.69 -0.12
N SER A 140 35.58 -14.38 -0.88
CA SER A 140 35.76 -15.80 -1.20
C SER A 140 37.00 -16.04 -2.07
N SER A 141 37.21 -15.19 -3.07
CA SER A 141 38.38 -15.25 -3.96
C SER A 141 39.68 -15.05 -3.18
N ASP A 142 39.76 -14.01 -2.34
CA ASP A 142 40.92 -13.71 -1.50
C ASP A 142 41.21 -14.85 -0.50
N PHE A 143 40.16 -15.41 0.10
CA PHE A 143 40.30 -16.56 0.99
C PHE A 143 40.91 -17.77 0.26
N ASN A 144 40.39 -18.11 -0.92
CA ASN A 144 40.88 -19.23 -1.72
C ASN A 144 42.32 -19.02 -2.24
N ALA A 145 42.65 -17.79 -2.64
CA ALA A 145 44.02 -17.42 -3.02
C ALA A 145 45.00 -17.56 -1.85
N SER A 146 44.59 -17.16 -0.64
CA SER A 146 45.41 -17.29 0.57
C SER A 146 45.63 -18.76 0.97
N ALA A 147 44.60 -19.61 0.85
CA ALA A 147 44.69 -21.04 1.12
C ALA A 147 45.63 -21.75 0.15
N THR A 148 45.62 -21.36 -1.12
CA THR A 148 46.51 -21.90 -2.16
C THR A 148 47.96 -21.50 -1.91
N LYS A 149 48.23 -20.25 -1.50
CA LYS A 149 49.57 -19.81 -1.11
C LYS A 149 50.11 -20.62 0.08
N ARG A 150 49.30 -20.86 1.11
CA ARG A 150 49.73 -21.65 2.30
C ARG A 150 50.12 -23.09 1.95
N ARG A 151 49.41 -23.76 1.01
CA ARG A 151 49.77 -25.12 0.57
C ARG A 151 51.08 -25.19 -0.24
N LYS A 152 51.48 -24.10 -0.90
CA LYS A 152 52.72 -24.05 -1.69
C LYS A 152 53.98 -23.84 -0.85
N PHE A 153 53.85 -23.31 0.37
CA PHE A 153 54.97 -23.12 1.31
C PHE A 153 55.10 -24.25 2.34
N SER A 154 54.25 -25.28 2.27
CA SER A 154 54.23 -26.41 3.20
C SER A 154 54.83 -27.70 2.60
N ILE A 155 55.79 -27.60 1.68
CA ILE A 155 56.57 -28.70 1.09
C ILE A 155 58.03 -28.30 1.20
#